data_AF-A0A382CJF8-F1
#
_entry.id   AF-A0A382CJF8-F1
#
_cell.length_a   1.000
_cell.length_b   1.000
_cell.length_c   1.000
_cell.angle_alpha   90.00
_cell.angle_beta   90.00
_cell.angle_gamma   90.00
#
_symmetry.space_group_name_H-M   'P 1'
#
loop_
_entity.id
_entity.type
_entity.pdbx_description
1 polymer ?
#
loop_
_entity_poly.entity_id
_entity_poly.type
_entity_poly.pdbx_seq_one_letter_code
_entity_poly.pdbx_strand_id
1 'polypeptide(L)'
;MTKPKKVTVLGAGIVGVTSAYFLARANCQVTLIEQNPEAGLETSFANGGLITPSMSDPWASPEIPRFIFKWMGREDSPFLVRPSALPGLLTWGVKFLRQCSQKAWLRNTKTIFRLCS
;
A
#
# COMPACT_ATOMS: atom_id res chain seq x y z
N MET A 1 -18.97 -8.92 -30.00
CA MET A 1 -18.50 -9.19 -28.62
C MET A 1 -17.07 -8.69 -28.51
N THR A 2 -16.76 -7.83 -27.53
CA THR A 2 -15.40 -7.33 -27.30
C THR A 2 -14.54 -8.42 -26.67
N LYS A 3 -13.30 -8.60 -27.17
CA LYS A 3 -12.37 -9.56 -26.56
C LYS A 3 -12.10 -9.19 -25.09
N PRO A 4 -12.04 -10.17 -24.17
CA PRO A 4 -11.73 -9.89 -22.78
C PRO A 4 -10.33 -9.27 -22.65
N LYS A 5 -10.19 -8.27 -21.79
CA LYS A 5 -8.88 -7.64 -21.51
C LYS A 5 -7.97 -8.68 -20.84
N LYS A 6 -6.74 -8.81 -21.33
CA LYS A 6 -5.72 -9.66 -20.70
C LYS A 6 -4.99 -8.88 -19.61
N VAL A 7 -4.86 -9.47 -18.43
CA VAL A 7 -4.20 -8.84 -17.27
C VAL A 7 -3.28 -9.84 -16.60
N THR A 8 -2.04 -9.45 -16.35
CA THR A 8 -1.10 -10.23 -15.53
C THR A 8 -1.00 -9.61 -14.15
N VAL A 9 -1.17 -10.42 -13.11
CA VAL A 9 -0.99 -10.05 -11.70
C VAL A 9 0.25 -10.75 -11.18
N LEU A 10 1.15 -10.00 -10.54
CA LEU A 10 2.40 -10.50 -9.99
C LEU A 10 2.29 -10.54 -8.45
N GLY A 11 2.55 -11.70 -7.87
CA GLY A 11 2.41 -12.01 -6.45
C GLY A 11 1.02 -12.52 -6.09
N ALA A 12 0.94 -13.70 -5.48
CA ALA A 12 -0.25 -14.34 -4.93
C ALA A 12 -0.40 -14.12 -3.41
N GLY A 13 0.01 -12.95 -2.91
CA GLY A 13 -0.43 -12.46 -1.60
C GLY A 13 -1.90 -12.02 -1.59
N ILE A 14 -2.42 -11.60 -0.44
CA ILE A 14 -3.84 -11.20 -0.27
C ILE A 14 -4.29 -10.15 -1.30
N VAL A 15 -3.45 -9.14 -1.58
CA VAL A 15 -3.74 -8.10 -2.58
C VAL A 15 -3.79 -8.66 -4.00
N GLY A 16 -2.88 -9.57 -4.35
CA GLY A 16 -2.82 -10.15 -5.69
C GLY A 16 -3.98 -11.10 -5.97
N VAL A 17 -4.28 -12.01 -5.03
CA VAL A 17 -5.40 -12.95 -5.14
C VAL A 17 -6.74 -12.20 -5.23
N THR A 18 -6.97 -11.21 -4.36
CA THR A 18 -8.21 -10.41 -4.39
C THR A 18 -8.32 -9.60 -5.70
N SER A 19 -7.23 -9.00 -6.17
CA SER A 19 -7.20 -8.29 -7.44
C SER A 19 -7.53 -9.22 -8.61
N ALA A 20 -6.89 -10.39 -8.67
CA ALA A 20 -7.13 -11.38 -9.72
C ALA A 20 -8.59 -11.87 -9.73
N TYR A 21 -9.16 -12.13 -8.54
CA TYR A 21 -10.56 -12.52 -8.38
C TYR A 21 -11.52 -11.45 -8.94
N PHE A 22 -11.38 -10.20 -8.53
CA PHE A 22 -12.29 -9.13 -9.00
C PHE A 22 -12.09 -8.81 -10.48
N LEU A 23 -10.88 -8.91 -11.02
CA LEU A 23 -10.61 -8.76 -12.45
C LEU A 23 -11.24 -9.90 -13.28
N ALA A 24 -11.15 -11.14 -12.81
CA ALA A 24 -11.80 -12.27 -13.45
C ALA A 24 -13.34 -12.09 -13.45
N ARG A 25 -13.92 -11.63 -12.34
CA ARG A 25 -15.35 -11.27 -12.28
C ARG A 25 -15.74 -10.13 -13.21
N ALA A 26 -14.82 -9.23 -13.52
CA ALA A 26 -15.00 -8.16 -14.49
C ALA A 26 -14.74 -8.61 -15.95
N ASN A 27 -14.78 -9.91 -16.23
CA ASN A 27 -14.57 -10.51 -17.56
C ASN A 27 -13.18 -10.20 -18.16
N CYS A 28 -12.17 -10.03 -17.31
CA CYS A 28 -10.77 -10.00 -17.74
C CYS A 28 -10.20 -11.43 -17.78
N GLN A 29 -9.32 -11.69 -18.75
CA GLN A 29 -8.50 -12.90 -18.77
C GLN A 29 -7.27 -12.64 -17.89
N VAL A 30 -7.24 -13.23 -16.69
CA VAL A 30 -6.20 -12.97 -15.70
C VAL A 30 -5.18 -14.10 -15.65
N THR A 31 -3.90 -13.75 -15.66
CA THR A 31 -2.78 -14.64 -15.32
C THR A 31 -2.19 -14.18 -13.99
N LEU A 32 -2.23 -15.01 -12.96
CA LEU A 32 -1.58 -14.75 -11.67
C LEU A 32 -0.25 -15.52 -11.60
N ILE A 33 0.84 -14.82 -11.28
CA ILE A 33 2.19 -15.41 -11.18
C ILE A 33 2.69 -15.23 -9.76
N GLU A 34 3.15 -16.31 -9.13
CA GLU A 34 3.75 -16.32 -7.78
C GLU A 34 5.17 -16.88 -7.86
N GLN A 35 6.09 -16.31 -7.07
CA GLN A 35 7.49 -16.76 -7.02
C GLN A 35 7.67 -17.97 -6.09
N ASN A 36 6.85 -18.06 -5.05
CA ASN A 36 6.90 -19.11 -4.04
C ASN A 36 6.11 -20.38 -4.46
N PRO A 37 6.36 -21.53 -3.82
CA PRO A 37 5.62 -22.77 -4.11
C PRO A 37 4.11 -22.67 -3.83
N GLU A 38 3.70 -21.82 -2.90
CA GLU A 38 2.29 -21.62 -2.51
C GLU A 38 1.97 -20.13 -2.38
N ALA A 39 0.67 -19.82 -2.46
CA ALA A 39 0.17 -18.46 -2.32
C ALA A 39 0.30 -17.97 -0.87
N GLY A 40 0.58 -16.67 -0.74
CA GLY A 40 0.53 -16.00 0.55
C GLY A 40 1.63 -16.36 1.54
N LEU A 41 2.74 -17.00 1.13
CA LEU A 41 3.80 -17.46 2.04
C LEU A 41 4.69 -16.35 2.65
N GLU A 42 4.57 -15.09 2.20
CA GLU A 42 5.30 -13.96 2.78
C GLU A 42 4.44 -13.18 3.79
N THR A 43 4.39 -11.85 3.71
CA THR A 43 3.62 -10.96 4.61
C THR A 43 2.17 -11.40 4.80
N SER A 44 1.57 -12.09 3.82
CA SER A 44 0.19 -12.57 3.92
C SER A 44 0.00 -13.80 4.80
N PHE A 45 1.05 -14.59 5.08
CA PHE A 45 0.95 -15.88 5.77
C PHE A 45 0.50 -15.73 7.22
N ALA A 46 1.06 -14.73 7.89
CA ALA A 46 0.86 -14.47 9.31
C ALA A 46 0.54 -12.99 9.60
N ASN A 47 -0.28 -12.36 8.75
CA ASN A 47 -0.69 -10.95 8.94
C ASN A 47 -1.66 -10.73 10.12
N GLY A 48 -2.11 -11.81 10.78
CA GLY A 48 -3.03 -11.77 11.92
C GLY A 48 -4.50 -11.56 11.56
N GLY A 49 -4.83 -11.20 10.32
CA GLY A 49 -6.20 -11.03 9.82
C GLY A 49 -7.02 -9.96 10.54
N LEU A 50 -6.38 -9.09 11.33
CA LEU A 50 -7.06 -8.13 12.18
C LEU A 50 -7.57 -6.95 11.36
N ILE A 51 -8.87 -6.68 11.47
CA ILE A 51 -9.48 -5.44 11.00
C ILE A 51 -9.84 -4.64 12.24
N THR A 52 -9.17 -3.50 12.43
CA THR A 52 -9.29 -2.70 13.66
C THR A 52 -9.79 -1.30 13.30
N PRO A 53 -11.12 -1.06 13.24
CA PRO A 53 -11.68 0.24 12.85
C PRO A 53 -11.21 1.40 13.73
N SER A 54 -10.88 1.12 15.00
CA SER A 54 -10.32 2.09 15.95
C SER A 54 -8.89 2.52 15.63
N MET A 55 -8.22 1.87 14.66
CA MET A 55 -6.89 2.22 14.15
C MET A 55 -6.97 2.57 12.66
N SER A 56 -7.90 3.46 12.30
CA SER A 56 -8.14 3.91 10.92
C SER A 56 -7.24 5.07 10.49
N ASP A 57 -6.29 5.47 11.35
CA ASP A 57 -5.36 6.56 11.07
C ASP A 57 -4.37 6.19 9.95
N PRO A 58 -4.32 6.96 8.85
CA PRO A 58 -3.36 6.72 7.78
C PRO A 58 -1.93 6.90 8.25
N TRP A 59 -1.03 6.13 7.65
CA TRP A 59 0.41 6.25 7.89
C TRP A 59 0.97 7.64 7.53
N ALA A 60 0.34 8.36 6.59
CA ALA A 60 0.70 9.72 6.20
C ALA A 60 0.20 10.77 7.21
N SER A 61 0.70 10.73 8.45
CA SER A 61 0.32 11.67 9.51
C SER A 61 1.02 13.04 9.37
N PRO A 62 0.48 14.09 10.00
CA PRO A 62 1.09 15.44 10.03
C PRO A 62 2.50 15.52 10.60
N GLU A 63 2.88 14.57 11.45
CA GLU A 63 4.19 14.51 12.09
C GLU A 63 5.24 13.86 11.18
N ILE A 64 4.83 13.06 10.19
CA ILE A 64 5.76 12.32 9.32
C ILE A 64 6.76 13.21 8.60
N PRO A 65 6.41 14.36 7.98
CA PRO A 65 7.42 15.23 7.36
C PRO A 65 8.51 15.63 8.35
N ARG A 66 8.14 15.99 9.58
CA ARG A 66 9.10 16.34 10.64
C ARG A 66 10.01 15.15 10.99
N PHE A 67 9.46 13.94 11.06
CA PHE A 67 10.25 12.73 11.31
C PHE A 67 11.18 12.39 10.15
N ILE A 68 10.73 12.52 8.91
CA ILE A 68 11.57 12.33 7.72
C ILE A 68 12.75 13.28 7.79
N PHE A 69 12.54 14.58 8.01
CA PHE A 69 13.64 15.55 8.14
C PHE A 69 14.54 15.25 9.34
N LYS A 70 13.98 14.87 10.48
CA LYS A 70 14.76 14.54 11.70
C LYS A 70 15.70 13.35 11.50
N TRP A 71 15.27 12.35 10.73
CA TRP A 71 15.92 11.05 10.66
C TRP A 71 16.58 10.71 9.31
N MET A 72 16.47 11.58 8.32
CA MET A 72 17.07 11.36 7.00
C MET A 72 18.57 11.09 7.10
N GLY A 73 19.04 10.04 6.42
CA GLY A 73 20.46 9.67 6.41
C GLY A 73 21.01 9.05 7.70
N ARG A 74 20.16 8.81 8.72
CA ARG A 74 20.55 8.09 9.94
C ARG A 74 20.24 6.61 9.81
N GLU A 75 21.28 5.77 9.87
CA GLU A 75 21.14 4.30 9.73
C GLU A 75 20.45 3.64 10.93
N ASP A 76 20.40 4.31 12.09
CA ASP A 76 19.69 3.89 13.31
C ASP A 76 18.26 4.44 13.40
N SER A 77 17.73 4.99 12.30
CA SER A 77 16.39 5.57 12.26
C SER A 77 15.27 4.52 12.28
N PRO A 78 14.18 4.76 13.04
CA PRO A 78 12.95 3.95 12.90
C PRO A 78 12.29 4.10 11.52
N PHE A 79 12.61 5.18 10.78
CA PHE A 79 12.20 5.43 9.39
C PHE A 79 13.43 5.79 8.55
N LEU A 80 14.09 4.79 7.99
CA LEU A 80 15.29 4.98 7.19
C LEU A 80 14.93 5.54 5.80
N VAL A 81 15.27 6.81 5.58
CA VAL A 81 15.24 7.43 4.25
C VAL A 81 16.66 7.76 3.83
N ARG A 82 17.18 7.00 2.87
CA ARG A 82 18.51 7.22 2.29
C ARG A 82 18.43 8.34 1.25
N PRO A 83 19.29 9.38 1.30
CA PRO A 83 19.31 10.43 0.30
C PRO A 83 19.47 9.91 -1.14
N SER A 84 20.21 8.81 -1.32
CA SER A 84 20.39 8.14 -2.62
C SER A 84 19.08 7.59 -3.22
N ALA A 85 18.04 7.35 -2.41
CA ALA A 85 16.73 6.88 -2.89
C ALA A 85 15.80 8.03 -3.33
N LEU A 86 16.12 9.29 -2.99
CA LEU A 86 15.26 10.45 -3.28
C LEU A 86 14.91 10.62 -4.76
N PRO A 87 15.82 10.42 -5.74
CA PRO A 87 15.48 10.53 -7.15
C PRO A 87 14.36 9.57 -7.58
N GLY A 88 14.38 8.33 -7.09
CA GLY A 88 13.35 7.33 -7.37
C GLY A 88 12.04 7.57 -6.64
N LEU A 89 12.09 8.29 -5.52
CA LEU A 89 10.91 8.59 -4.70
C LEU A 89 10.26 9.92 -5.04
N LEU A 90 10.92 10.85 -5.73
CA LEU A 90 10.49 12.25 -5.85
C LEU A 90 9.00 12.42 -6.18
N THR A 91 8.52 11.79 -7.24
CA THR A 91 7.13 11.91 -7.72
C THR A 91 6.12 11.36 -6.70
N TRP A 92 6.42 10.21 -6.10
CA TRP A 92 5.55 9.61 -5.10
C TRP A 92 5.66 10.33 -3.75
N GLY A 93 6.87 10.69 -3.34
CA GLY A 93 7.20 11.38 -2.10
C GLY A 93 6.51 12.73 -2.02
N VAL A 94 6.50 13.53 -3.10
CA VAL A 94 5.73 14.78 -3.12
C VAL A 94 4.23 14.51 -2.95
N LYS A 95 3.67 13.49 -3.61
CA LYS A 95 2.26 13.11 -3.45
C LYS A 95 1.97 12.65 -2.01
N PHE A 96 2.86 11.88 -1.41
CA PHE A 96 2.78 11.40 -0.03
C PHE A 96 2.82 12.56 0.96
N LEU A 97 3.78 13.48 0.82
CA LEU A 97 3.90 14.67 1.68
C LEU A 97 2.67 15.57 1.59
N ARG A 98 2.02 15.69 0.41
CA ARG A 98 0.75 16.41 0.28
C ARG A 98 -0.40 15.75 1.06
N GLN A 99 -0.34 14.44 1.30
CA GLN A 99 -1.31 13.72 2.15
C GLN A 99 -1.03 13.85 3.65
N CYS A 100 0.15 14.34 4.04
CA CYS A 100 0.50 14.53 5.45
C CYS A 100 -0.17 15.76 6.07
N SER A 101 -0.81 16.66 5.33
CA SER A 101 -1.50 17.81 5.95
C SER A 101 -2.66 17.36 6.88
N GLN A 102 -2.92 18.08 7.98
CA GLN A 102 -4.01 17.80 8.92
C GLN A 102 -5.36 17.57 8.20
N LYS A 103 -5.65 18.42 7.20
CA LYS A 103 -6.88 18.34 6.41
C LYS A 103 -6.96 17.05 5.58
N ALA A 104 -5.85 16.67 4.93
CA ALA A 104 -5.80 15.45 4.12
C ALA A 104 -5.84 14.21 5.00
N TRP A 105 -5.11 14.21 6.12
CA TRP A 105 -5.08 13.14 7.10
C TRP A 105 -6.49 12.87 7.66
N LEU A 106 -7.18 13.88 8.20
CA LEU A 106 -8.56 13.74 8.71
C LEU A 106 -9.55 13.24 7.66
N ARG A 107 -9.42 13.70 6.40
CA ARG A 107 -10.25 13.20 5.29
C ARG A 107 -9.98 11.71 5.05
N ASN A 108 -8.71 11.32 5.01
CA ASN A 108 -8.32 9.96 4.71
C ASN A 108 -8.67 9.00 5.86
N THR A 109 -8.50 9.41 7.13
CA THR A 109 -8.97 8.65 8.32
C THR A 109 -10.46 8.33 8.20
N LYS A 110 -11.30 9.33 7.88
CA LYS A 110 -12.75 9.12 7.70
C LYS A 110 -13.06 8.14 6.57
N THR A 111 -12.31 8.18 5.47
CA THR A 111 -12.49 7.24 4.36
C THR A 111 -12.11 5.83 4.76
N ILE A 112 -10.96 5.63 5.42
CA ILE A 112 -10.52 4.31 5.90
C ILE A 112 -11.53 3.75 6.91
N PHE A 113 -11.97 4.57 7.86
CA PHE A 113 -12.97 4.17 8.86
C PHE A 113 -14.24 3.61 8.20
N ARG A 114 -14.76 4.28 7.17
CA ARG A 114 -15.95 3.83 6.42
C ARG A 114 -15.77 2.51 5.68
N LEU A 115 -14.54 2.09 5.37
CA LEU A 115 -14.27 0.80 4.73
C LEU A 115 -14.30 -0.35 5.74
N CYS A 116 -14.15 -0.04 7.03
CA CYS A 116 -14.08 -1.03 8.12
C CYS A 116 -15.36 -1.09 8.98
N SER A 117 -16.35 -0.23 8.69
CA SER A 117 -17.65 -0.14 9.36
C SER A 117 -18.78 -0.60 8.44
#